data_AF-A0A846YV84-F1
#
_entry.id   AF-A0A846YV84-F1
#
_cell.length_a   1.000
_cell.length_b   1.000
_cell.length_c   1.000
_cell.angle_alpha   90.00
_cell.angle_beta   90.00
_cell.angle_gamma   90.00
#
_symmetry.space_group_name_H-M   'P 1'
#
loop_
_entity.id
_entity.type
_entity.pdbx_description
1 polymer ?
#
loop_
_entity_poly.entity_id
_entity_poly.type
_entity_poly.pdbx_seq_one_letter_code
_entity_poly.pdbx_strand_id
1 'polypeptide(L)'
;MTGPNSINRTDQEGTTQMTETNEQATDPTQPGYYARRGVTSANEQQMRADAVRAEQLLEEARHAGDLREYVKIAEPAEEIHRKWANHESATAQADWAYLSDVREDWRREPGSMERLYEQVIIDRVHGVAMGMSPAEWRSLRQAREMAGHGDWPQARDPYSVESLQARPTSAADPASLNHYVDSAESWNESLMRADFAQVYQLGEQRGRTYTDSEYLQLTEQMHDIAEPWAFRDDALGLAWRDMSTLAEASYSDSEYDYAVERIEQRLPENDDARARMFGRSTDQIQELKGIARSYFSHDASRTPPQVASTAFAATRTTELRQRGRRPIPGHAFAGLVGGREQEGLER
;
A
#
# COMPACT_ATOMS: atom_id res chain seq x y z
N MET A 1 -55.81 -43.42 -14.81
CA MET A 1 -55.24 -43.16 -13.48
C MET A 1 -54.06 -42.23 -13.69
N THR A 2 -54.28 -40.96 -13.37
CA THR A 2 -53.41 -39.82 -13.67
C THR A 2 -52.92 -39.31 -12.32
N GLY A 3 -51.59 -39.27 -12.11
CA GLY A 3 -50.95 -38.70 -10.93
C GLY A 3 -49.97 -37.60 -11.37
N PRO A 4 -49.98 -36.39 -10.76
CA PRO A 4 -49.30 -35.22 -11.32
C PRO A 4 -47.90 -34.97 -10.75
N ASN A 5 -47.16 -34.19 -11.55
CA ASN A 5 -45.91 -33.47 -11.30
C ASN A 5 -45.75 -32.85 -9.90
N SER A 6 -44.52 -32.91 -9.39
CA SER A 6 -43.94 -31.89 -8.50
C SER A 6 -42.57 -31.51 -9.08
N ILE A 7 -42.50 -30.31 -9.65
CA ILE A 7 -41.28 -29.69 -10.17
C ILE A 7 -40.67 -28.85 -9.05
N ASN A 8 -39.40 -29.10 -8.76
CA ASN A 8 -38.55 -28.34 -7.84
C ASN A 8 -38.55 -26.85 -8.16
N ARG A 9 -38.79 -26.01 -7.15
CA ARG A 9 -38.84 -24.55 -7.22
C ARG A 9 -37.91 -23.91 -6.19
N THR A 10 -36.66 -24.38 -6.13
CA THR A 10 -35.68 -23.95 -5.11
C THR A 10 -34.32 -23.47 -5.65
N ASP A 11 -34.07 -23.56 -6.96
CA ASP A 11 -32.73 -23.27 -7.51
C ASP A 11 -32.57 -21.83 -8.06
N GLN A 12 -33.65 -21.04 -8.12
CA GLN A 12 -33.61 -19.68 -8.67
C GLN A 12 -33.34 -18.57 -7.63
N GLU A 13 -33.67 -18.77 -6.36
CA GLU A 13 -33.46 -17.75 -5.32
C GLU A 13 -31.98 -17.66 -4.87
N GLY A 14 -31.27 -18.80 -4.81
CA GLY A 14 -29.84 -18.82 -4.44
C GLY A 14 -28.92 -18.23 -5.50
N THR A 15 -29.24 -18.41 -6.79
CA THR A 15 -28.43 -17.87 -7.89
C THR A 15 -28.58 -16.35 -8.02
N THR A 16 -29.79 -15.83 -7.80
CA THR A 16 -30.07 -14.39 -7.86
C THR A 16 -29.40 -13.62 -6.72
N GLN A 17 -29.44 -14.15 -5.48
CA GLN A 17 -28.74 -13.54 -4.34
C GLN A 17 -27.21 -13.57 -4.51
N MET A 18 -26.62 -14.67 -5.00
CA MET A 18 -25.17 -14.71 -5.23
C MET A 18 -24.71 -13.74 -6.32
N THR A 19 -25.54 -13.49 -7.34
CA THR A 19 -25.18 -12.58 -8.44
C THR A 19 -25.33 -11.12 -8.01
N GLU A 20 -26.42 -10.77 -7.31
CA GLU A 20 -26.62 -9.43 -6.72
C GLU A 20 -25.54 -9.07 -5.68
N THR A 21 -25.14 -10.03 -4.84
CA THR A 21 -24.08 -9.80 -3.82
C THR A 21 -22.70 -9.63 -4.47
N ASN A 22 -22.47 -10.22 -5.65
CA ASN A 22 -21.20 -10.10 -6.35
C ASN A 22 -21.14 -8.84 -7.22
N GLU A 23 -22.23 -8.42 -7.86
CA GLU A 23 -22.34 -7.15 -8.58
C GLU A 23 -22.23 -5.94 -7.62
N GLN A 24 -22.93 -5.98 -6.47
CA GLN A 24 -22.81 -4.96 -5.42
C GLN A 24 -21.39 -4.84 -4.85
N ALA A 25 -20.56 -5.88 -4.96
CA ALA A 25 -19.18 -5.85 -4.51
C ALA A 25 -18.19 -5.30 -5.56
N THR A 26 -18.66 -5.03 -6.78
CA THR A 26 -17.86 -4.45 -7.88
C THR A 26 -18.14 -2.97 -8.14
N ASP A 27 -19.26 -2.45 -7.64
CA ASP A 27 -19.62 -1.02 -7.78
C ASP A 27 -18.86 -0.16 -6.75
N PRO A 28 -18.01 0.79 -7.18
CA PRO A 28 -17.23 1.66 -6.29
C PRO A 28 -18.09 2.63 -5.48
N THR A 29 -19.38 2.78 -5.76
CA THR A 29 -20.32 3.54 -4.92
C THR A 29 -20.87 2.72 -3.75
N GLN A 30 -20.49 1.45 -3.63
CA GLN A 30 -20.91 0.57 -2.54
C GLN A 30 -19.78 0.34 -1.53
N PRO A 31 -20.05 0.40 -0.22
CA PRO A 31 -19.02 0.17 0.82
C PRO A 31 -18.30 -1.18 0.69
N GLY A 32 -19.00 -2.22 0.22
CA GLY A 32 -18.47 -3.57 0.03
C GLY A 32 -17.29 -3.65 -0.95
N TYR A 33 -17.23 -2.73 -1.92
CA TYR A 33 -16.11 -2.59 -2.85
C TYR A 33 -14.77 -2.35 -2.14
N TYR A 34 -14.81 -1.55 -1.07
CA TYR A 34 -13.62 -1.16 -0.30
C TYR A 34 -13.24 -2.18 0.76
N ALA A 35 -14.20 -2.94 1.28
CA ALA A 35 -13.93 -4.05 2.20
C ALA A 35 -12.98 -5.09 1.56
N ARG A 36 -13.20 -5.45 0.30
CA ARG A 36 -12.33 -6.37 -0.47
C ARG A 36 -10.94 -5.80 -0.78
N ARG A 37 -10.75 -4.50 -0.57
CA ARG A 37 -9.48 -3.77 -0.77
C ARG A 37 -8.73 -3.49 0.53
N GLY A 38 -9.11 -4.19 1.60
CA GLY A 38 -8.43 -4.12 2.89
C GLY A 38 -8.86 -2.95 3.77
N VAL A 39 -9.94 -2.24 3.43
CA VAL A 39 -10.52 -1.24 4.35
C VAL A 39 -11.32 -1.96 5.42
N THR A 40 -10.89 -1.89 6.68
CA THR A 40 -11.54 -2.59 7.80
C THR A 40 -12.61 -1.74 8.51
N SER A 41 -12.51 -0.42 8.45
CA SER A 41 -13.46 0.50 9.09
C SER A 41 -14.70 0.71 8.21
N ALA A 42 -15.88 0.40 8.74
CA ALA A 42 -17.15 0.64 8.04
C ALA A 42 -17.36 2.13 7.71
N ASN A 43 -16.92 3.05 8.58
CA ASN A 43 -16.98 4.48 8.32
C ASN A 43 -16.09 4.87 7.14
N GLU A 44 -14.88 4.31 7.07
CA GLU A 44 -13.99 4.57 5.93
C GLU A 44 -14.56 3.96 4.64
N GLN A 45 -15.10 2.74 4.67
CA GLN A 45 -15.74 2.13 3.51
C GLN A 45 -16.88 3.00 2.97
N GLN A 46 -17.75 3.51 3.86
CA GLN A 46 -18.83 4.41 3.46
C GLN A 46 -18.31 5.75 2.94
N MET A 47 -17.30 6.34 3.58
CA MET A 47 -16.69 7.59 3.13
C MET A 47 -16.15 7.47 1.71
N ARG A 48 -15.45 6.37 1.41
CA ARG A 48 -14.87 6.13 0.10
C ARG A 48 -15.94 5.94 -0.97
N ALA A 49 -17.00 5.19 -0.66
CA ALA A 49 -18.16 5.01 -1.53
C ALA A 49 -18.89 6.33 -1.82
N ASP A 50 -19.11 7.13 -0.77
CA ASP A 50 -19.71 8.45 -0.87
C ASP A 50 -18.85 9.41 -1.72
N ALA A 51 -17.51 9.31 -1.65
CA ALA A 51 -16.62 10.13 -2.47
C ALA A 51 -16.81 9.87 -3.97
N VAL A 52 -16.96 8.60 -4.37
CA VAL A 52 -17.24 8.24 -5.77
C VAL A 52 -18.62 8.69 -6.18
N ARG A 53 -19.63 8.49 -5.31
CA ARG A 53 -21.01 8.91 -5.58
C ARG A 53 -21.11 10.43 -5.76
N ALA A 54 -20.45 11.21 -4.91
CA ALA A 54 -20.42 12.67 -5.03
C ALA A 54 -19.82 13.11 -6.37
N GLU A 55 -18.72 12.49 -6.81
CA GLU A 55 -18.11 12.83 -8.11
C GLU A 55 -18.98 12.43 -9.31
N GLN A 56 -19.66 11.28 -9.26
CA GLN A 56 -20.61 10.90 -10.31
C GLN A 56 -21.75 11.92 -10.42
N LEU A 57 -22.31 12.35 -9.28
CA LEU A 57 -23.36 13.38 -9.25
C LEU A 57 -22.86 14.72 -9.81
N LEU A 58 -21.65 15.13 -9.45
CA LEU A 58 -21.07 16.38 -9.99
C LEU A 58 -20.80 16.27 -11.50
N GLU A 59 -20.36 15.11 -11.99
CA GLU A 59 -20.19 14.89 -13.42
C GLU A 59 -21.53 14.87 -14.16
N GLU A 60 -22.56 14.18 -13.63
CA GLU A 60 -23.93 14.22 -14.15
C GLU A 60 -24.46 15.66 -14.20
N ALA A 61 -24.23 16.45 -13.15
CA ALA A 61 -24.68 17.84 -13.08
C ALA A 61 -24.04 18.71 -14.16
N ARG A 62 -22.77 18.46 -14.55
CA ARG A 62 -22.10 19.20 -15.66
C ARG A 62 -22.80 19.04 -17.00
N HIS A 63 -23.56 17.95 -17.19
CA HIS A 63 -24.32 17.67 -18.41
C HIS A 63 -25.80 18.09 -18.32
N ALA A 64 -26.20 18.78 -17.24
CA ALA A 64 -27.56 19.27 -17.08
C ALA A 64 -27.94 20.30 -18.16
N GLY A 65 -29.19 20.24 -18.64
CA GLY A 65 -29.70 21.11 -19.70
C GLY A 65 -29.99 22.54 -19.23
N ASP A 66 -30.23 22.73 -17.94
CA ASP A 66 -30.44 24.04 -17.34
C ASP A 66 -29.97 24.13 -15.87
N LEU A 67 -30.00 25.35 -15.31
CA LEU A 67 -29.56 25.61 -13.93
C LEU A 67 -30.42 24.91 -12.88
N ARG A 68 -31.72 24.71 -13.13
CA ARG A 68 -32.61 24.07 -12.16
C ARG A 68 -32.30 22.57 -12.07
N GLU A 69 -32.05 21.94 -13.21
CA GLU A 69 -31.59 20.56 -13.30
C GLU A 69 -30.19 20.41 -12.68
N TYR A 70 -29.26 21.33 -12.98
CA TYR A 70 -27.94 21.35 -12.34
C TYR A 70 -28.04 21.34 -10.82
N VAL A 71 -28.80 22.29 -10.24
CA VAL A 71 -28.94 22.40 -8.77
C VAL A 71 -29.55 21.13 -8.18
N LYS A 72 -30.57 20.56 -8.85
CA LYS A 72 -31.22 19.33 -8.39
C LYS A 72 -30.26 18.14 -8.34
N ILE A 73 -29.31 18.03 -9.28
CA ILE A 73 -28.33 16.94 -9.31
C ILE A 73 -27.15 17.21 -8.38
N ALA A 74 -26.71 18.47 -8.28
CA ALA A 74 -25.56 18.86 -7.44
C ALA A 74 -25.86 18.88 -5.94
N GLU A 75 -27.11 19.16 -5.53
CA GLU A 75 -27.49 19.26 -4.11
C GLU A 75 -27.19 17.97 -3.30
N PRO A 76 -27.49 16.75 -3.78
CA PRO A 76 -27.06 15.53 -3.11
C PRO A 76 -25.54 15.38 -2.97
N ALA A 77 -24.75 15.86 -3.93
CA ALA A 77 -23.29 15.83 -3.82
C ALA A 77 -22.81 16.78 -2.71
N GLU A 78 -23.37 18.00 -2.65
CA GLU A 78 -23.07 18.95 -1.58
C GLU A 78 -23.46 18.42 -0.19
N GLU A 79 -24.55 17.68 -0.08
CA GLU A 79 -24.95 17.03 1.17
C GLU A 79 -23.91 15.99 1.61
N ILE A 80 -23.41 15.16 0.68
CA ILE A 80 -22.32 14.21 0.95
C ILE A 80 -21.05 14.95 1.41
N HIS A 81 -20.64 15.99 0.68
CA HIS A 81 -19.48 16.80 1.07
C HIS A 81 -19.65 17.38 2.47
N ARG A 82 -20.83 17.93 2.79
CA ARG A 82 -21.12 18.53 4.09
C ARG A 82 -21.14 17.50 5.21
N LYS A 83 -21.67 16.30 4.95
CA LYS A 83 -21.69 15.17 5.88
C LYS A 83 -20.28 14.81 6.33
N TRP A 84 -19.35 14.63 5.39
CA TRP A 84 -17.98 14.20 5.73
C TRP A 84 -17.10 15.35 6.23
N ALA A 85 -17.27 16.56 5.70
CA ALA A 85 -16.55 17.74 6.20
C ALA A 85 -16.92 18.09 7.65
N ASN A 86 -18.15 17.80 8.08
CA ASN A 86 -18.62 18.05 9.46
C ASN A 86 -18.83 16.75 10.26
N HIS A 87 -18.20 15.66 9.85
CA HIS A 87 -18.39 14.36 10.47
C HIS A 87 -17.95 14.36 11.94
N GLU A 88 -18.64 13.68 12.84
CA GLU A 88 -18.31 13.71 14.29
C GLU A 88 -16.89 13.21 14.62
N SER A 89 -16.36 12.31 13.78
CA SER A 89 -14.99 11.81 13.88
C SER A 89 -14.02 12.74 13.16
N ALA A 90 -13.10 13.34 13.93
CA ALA A 90 -12.00 14.15 13.39
C ALA A 90 -11.11 13.37 12.41
N THR A 91 -10.90 12.07 12.64
CA THR A 91 -10.15 11.20 11.72
C THR A 91 -10.88 11.07 10.38
N ALA A 92 -12.20 10.86 10.39
CA ALA A 92 -12.97 10.78 9.15
C ALA A 92 -12.99 12.12 8.39
N GLN A 93 -13.04 13.25 9.10
CA GLN A 93 -12.92 14.58 8.47
C GLN A 93 -11.55 14.73 7.78
N ALA A 94 -10.47 14.35 8.46
CA ALA A 94 -9.11 14.43 7.92
C ALA A 94 -8.93 13.50 6.70
N ASP A 95 -9.40 12.26 6.79
CA ASP A 95 -9.33 11.28 5.70
C ASP A 95 -10.13 11.75 4.46
N TRP A 96 -11.29 12.37 4.67
CA TRP A 96 -12.11 12.96 3.61
C TRP A 96 -11.42 14.15 2.93
N ALA A 97 -10.86 15.06 3.73
CA ALA A 97 -10.13 16.22 3.23
C ALA A 97 -8.93 15.76 2.39
N TYR A 98 -8.13 14.84 2.93
CA TYR A 98 -6.98 14.28 2.24
C TYR A 98 -7.36 13.59 0.92
N LEU A 99 -8.40 12.76 0.91
CA LEU A 99 -8.89 12.13 -0.33
C LEU A 99 -9.32 13.16 -1.37
N SER A 100 -10.01 14.22 -0.94
CA SER A 100 -10.46 15.29 -1.84
C SER A 100 -9.28 16.06 -2.46
N ASP A 101 -8.28 16.38 -1.65
CA ASP A 101 -7.06 17.08 -2.10
C ASP A 101 -6.26 16.23 -3.10
N VAL A 102 -5.97 14.98 -2.73
CA VAL A 102 -5.18 14.08 -3.58
C VAL A 102 -5.88 13.77 -4.90
N ARG A 103 -7.22 13.69 -4.91
CA ARG A 103 -8.00 13.58 -6.16
C ARG A 103 -7.84 14.79 -7.05
N GLU A 104 -7.90 15.99 -6.49
CA GLU A 104 -7.70 17.22 -7.26
C GLU A 104 -6.24 17.32 -7.78
N ASP A 105 -5.27 16.85 -7.00
CA ASP A 105 -3.87 16.78 -7.44
C ASP A 105 -3.69 15.83 -8.62
N TRP A 106 -4.35 14.66 -8.60
CA TRP A 106 -4.35 13.75 -9.76
C TRP A 106 -4.94 14.40 -11.02
N ARG A 107 -5.97 15.23 -10.88
CA ARG A 107 -6.57 15.97 -12.01
C ARG A 107 -5.65 17.06 -12.54
N ARG A 108 -4.97 17.80 -11.65
CA ARG A 108 -4.16 18.97 -12.01
C ARG A 108 -2.75 18.60 -12.46
N GLU A 109 -2.13 17.63 -11.79
CA GLU A 109 -0.72 17.29 -11.93
C GLU A 109 -0.50 15.76 -11.99
N PRO A 110 -1.12 15.03 -12.93
CA PRO A 110 -1.10 13.57 -12.97
C PRO A 110 0.32 12.98 -13.01
N GLY A 111 1.24 13.58 -13.77
CA GLY A 111 2.62 13.11 -13.84
C GLY A 111 3.42 13.32 -12.55
N SER A 112 3.06 14.30 -11.70
CA SER A 112 3.67 14.45 -10.36
C SER A 112 3.12 13.39 -9.42
N MET A 113 1.83 13.11 -9.52
CA MET A 113 1.15 12.12 -8.67
C MET A 113 1.56 10.69 -8.99
N GLU A 114 1.82 10.37 -10.26
CA GLU A 114 2.36 9.08 -10.69
C GLU A 114 3.74 8.82 -10.08
N ARG A 115 4.66 9.79 -10.14
CA ARG A 115 5.97 9.68 -9.47
C ARG A 115 5.87 9.57 -7.95
N LEU A 116 4.94 10.29 -7.33
CA LEU A 116 4.69 10.17 -5.89
C LEU A 116 4.17 8.77 -5.54
N TYR A 117 3.22 8.26 -6.33
CA TYR A 117 2.63 6.94 -6.16
C TYR A 117 3.69 5.84 -6.26
N GLU A 118 4.53 5.90 -7.30
CA GLU A 118 5.67 5.00 -7.48
C GLU A 118 6.63 5.04 -6.29
N GLN A 119 7.03 6.24 -5.85
CA GLN A 119 7.94 6.39 -4.71
C GLN A 119 7.33 5.80 -3.43
N VAL A 120 6.04 6.06 -3.18
CA VAL A 120 5.33 5.49 -2.02
C VAL A 120 5.33 3.97 -2.06
N ILE A 121 5.11 3.36 -3.24
CA ILE A 121 5.19 1.91 -3.40
C ILE A 121 6.60 1.42 -3.07
N ILE A 122 7.62 2.02 -3.67
CA ILE A 122 9.02 1.63 -3.47
C ILE A 122 9.35 1.65 -1.98
N ASP A 123 9.04 2.76 -1.30
CA ASP A 123 9.29 2.91 0.14
C ASP A 123 8.53 1.85 0.96
N ARG A 124 7.27 1.58 0.62
CA ARG A 124 6.45 0.56 1.31
C ARG A 124 6.99 -0.85 1.12
N VAL A 125 7.39 -1.22 -0.10
CA VAL A 125 7.99 -2.53 -0.39
C VAL A 125 9.29 -2.74 0.40
N HIS A 126 10.11 -1.68 0.47
CA HIS A 126 11.38 -1.71 1.20
C HIS A 126 11.22 -1.50 2.71
N GLY A 127 10.00 -1.33 3.22
CA GLY A 127 9.75 -1.13 4.65
C GLY A 127 10.28 0.21 5.18
N VAL A 128 10.61 1.15 4.30
CA VAL A 128 10.96 2.52 4.66
C VAL A 128 9.69 3.20 5.12
N ALA A 129 9.63 3.54 6.41
CA ALA A 129 8.47 4.21 6.99
C ALA A 129 8.28 5.59 6.35
N MET A 130 7.43 5.65 5.33
CA MET A 130 6.86 6.91 4.87
C MET A 130 5.99 7.47 5.99
N GLY A 131 6.05 8.79 6.18
CA GLY A 131 5.12 9.53 7.04
C GLY A 131 3.66 9.49 6.55
N MET A 132 3.29 8.53 5.70
CA MET A 132 1.98 8.33 5.14
C MET A 132 1.29 7.14 5.83
N SER A 133 0.17 7.43 6.47
CA SER A 133 -0.67 6.45 7.13
C SER A 133 -1.30 5.44 6.14
N PRO A 134 -1.82 4.30 6.62
CA PRO A 134 -2.56 3.37 5.77
C PRO A 134 -3.80 3.98 5.10
N ALA A 135 -4.49 4.91 5.78
CA ALA A 135 -5.69 5.58 5.24
C ALA A 135 -5.33 6.55 4.11
N GLU A 136 -4.28 7.35 4.26
CA GLU A 136 -3.77 8.24 3.22
C GLU A 136 -3.31 7.46 1.98
N TRP A 137 -2.64 6.32 2.17
CA TRP A 137 -2.26 5.44 1.06
C TRP A 137 -3.45 4.90 0.28
N ARG A 138 -4.49 4.45 1.00
CA ARG A 138 -5.74 4.03 0.37
C ARG A 138 -6.44 5.19 -0.35
N SER A 139 -6.34 6.43 0.18
CA SER A 139 -6.84 7.62 -0.49
C SER A 139 -6.07 7.96 -1.77
N LEU A 140 -4.75 7.78 -1.77
CA LEU A 140 -3.94 7.92 -2.99
C LEU A 140 -4.32 6.91 -4.07
N ARG A 141 -4.52 5.64 -3.70
CA ARG A 141 -4.99 4.57 -4.61
C ARG A 141 -6.37 4.88 -5.17
N GLN A 142 -7.32 5.24 -4.31
CA GLN A 142 -8.67 5.58 -4.75
C GLN A 142 -8.70 6.80 -5.67
N ALA A 143 -7.95 7.85 -5.34
CA ALA A 143 -7.89 9.05 -6.15
C ALA A 143 -7.32 8.77 -7.56
N ARG A 144 -6.29 7.92 -7.65
CA ARG A 144 -5.72 7.45 -8.92
C ARG A 144 -6.77 6.74 -9.78
N GLU A 145 -7.50 5.81 -9.17
CA GLU A 145 -8.57 5.06 -9.83
C GLU A 145 -9.70 5.99 -10.32
N MET A 146 -10.17 6.89 -9.46
CA MET A 146 -11.21 7.87 -9.82
C MET A 146 -10.77 8.83 -10.94
N ALA A 147 -9.48 9.08 -11.07
CA ALA A 147 -8.92 9.92 -12.13
C ALA A 147 -8.60 9.14 -13.41
N GLY A 148 -8.84 7.82 -13.44
CA GLY A 148 -8.60 6.98 -14.62
C GLY A 148 -7.13 6.66 -14.87
N HIS A 149 -6.29 6.75 -13.84
CA HIS A 149 -4.83 6.53 -13.95
C HIS A 149 -4.40 5.11 -13.55
N GLY A 150 -5.34 4.16 -13.48
CA GLY A 150 -5.12 2.75 -13.17
C GLY A 150 -5.99 2.26 -12.02
N ASP A 151 -6.10 0.95 -11.85
CA ASP A 151 -7.05 0.34 -10.92
C ASP A 151 -6.51 0.31 -9.48
N TRP A 152 -7.42 0.30 -8.49
CA TRP A 152 -7.08 -0.14 -7.14
C TRP A 152 -7.37 -1.65 -7.03
N PRO A 153 -6.35 -2.53 -7.02
CA PRO A 153 -6.57 -3.97 -6.95
C PRO A 153 -7.17 -4.38 -5.61
N GLN A 154 -7.85 -5.54 -5.61
CA GLN A 154 -8.28 -6.19 -4.37
C GLN A 154 -7.06 -6.53 -3.51
N ALA A 155 -7.24 -6.52 -2.19
CA ALA A 155 -6.16 -6.90 -1.29
C ALA A 155 -5.78 -8.36 -1.56
N ARG A 156 -4.51 -8.60 -1.88
CA ARG A 156 -4.00 -9.95 -2.14
C ARG A 156 -4.10 -10.77 -0.86
N ASP A 157 -4.77 -11.91 -0.94
CA ASP A 157 -4.66 -12.96 0.07
C ASP A 157 -3.51 -13.89 -0.32
N PRO A 158 -2.37 -13.89 0.41
CA PRO A 158 -1.24 -14.75 0.08
C PRO A 158 -1.57 -16.25 0.21
N TYR A 159 -2.64 -16.60 0.93
CA TYR A 159 -3.12 -17.96 1.15
C TYR A 159 -4.16 -18.43 0.12
N SER A 160 -4.62 -17.56 -0.78
CA SER A 160 -5.62 -17.94 -1.77
C SER A 160 -5.08 -18.96 -2.77
N VAL A 161 -5.99 -19.75 -3.37
CA VAL A 161 -5.63 -20.75 -4.38
C VAL A 161 -4.95 -20.09 -5.58
N GLU A 162 -5.44 -18.93 -6.00
CA GLU A 162 -4.90 -18.14 -7.10
C GLU A 162 -3.46 -17.70 -6.80
N SER A 163 -3.23 -17.16 -5.59
CA SER A 163 -1.88 -16.77 -5.15
C SER A 163 -0.94 -17.98 -5.12
N LEU A 164 -1.40 -19.15 -4.66
CA LEU A 164 -0.59 -20.37 -4.62
C LEU A 164 -0.27 -20.90 -6.02
N GLN A 165 -1.21 -20.81 -6.96
CA GLN A 165 -1.03 -21.25 -8.35
C GLN A 165 -0.14 -20.32 -9.16
N ALA A 166 -0.10 -19.03 -8.84
CA ALA A 166 0.75 -18.06 -9.53
C ALA A 166 2.25 -18.22 -9.23
N ARG A 167 2.61 -19.00 -8.20
CA ARG A 167 4.01 -19.17 -7.76
C ARG A 167 4.74 -20.25 -8.58
N PRO A 168 6.06 -20.13 -8.76
CA PRO A 168 6.88 -21.20 -9.32
C PRO A 168 6.79 -22.50 -8.50
N THR A 169 6.84 -23.64 -9.18
CA THR A 169 6.78 -24.97 -8.55
C THR A 169 8.14 -25.64 -8.40
N SER A 170 9.17 -25.12 -9.06
CA SER A 170 10.53 -25.66 -9.04
C SER A 170 11.21 -25.35 -7.70
N ALA A 171 11.69 -26.37 -6.99
CA ALA A 171 12.47 -26.17 -5.76
C ALA A 171 13.82 -25.46 -5.99
N ALA A 172 14.28 -25.37 -7.23
CA ALA A 172 15.48 -24.60 -7.58
C ALA A 172 15.21 -23.08 -7.67
N ASP A 173 13.95 -22.66 -7.71
CA ASP A 173 13.58 -21.25 -7.72
C ASP A 173 13.28 -20.79 -6.28
N PRO A 174 13.99 -19.79 -5.74
CA PRO A 174 13.72 -19.30 -4.39
C PRO A 174 12.33 -18.67 -4.24
N ALA A 175 11.66 -18.28 -5.33
CA ALA A 175 10.25 -17.87 -5.28
C ALA A 175 9.26 -19.05 -5.17
N SER A 176 9.74 -20.29 -5.16
CA SER A 176 8.92 -21.48 -4.95
C SER A 176 8.79 -21.85 -3.48
N LEU A 177 7.60 -22.28 -3.07
CA LEU A 177 7.38 -22.81 -1.71
C LEU A 177 8.19 -24.08 -1.45
N ASN A 178 8.40 -24.89 -2.49
CA ASN A 178 9.17 -26.13 -2.39
C ASN A 178 10.64 -25.89 -2.07
N HIS A 179 11.16 -24.69 -2.32
CA HIS A 179 12.53 -24.32 -1.98
C HIS A 179 12.76 -24.28 -0.46
N TYR A 180 11.71 -24.00 0.34
CA TYR A 180 11.82 -23.85 1.79
C TYR A 180 11.32 -25.05 2.60
N VAL A 181 11.02 -26.18 1.97
CA VAL A 181 10.37 -27.33 2.63
C VAL A 181 11.16 -27.88 3.81
N ASP A 182 12.49 -27.87 3.73
CA ASP A 182 13.38 -28.39 4.77
C ASP A 182 14.00 -27.28 5.64
N SER A 183 13.81 -26.01 5.27
CA SER A 183 14.47 -24.89 5.94
C SER A 183 13.52 -23.99 6.71
N ALA A 184 12.22 -23.98 6.44
CA ALA A 184 11.25 -23.19 7.20
C ALA A 184 10.66 -23.96 8.39
N GLU A 185 10.32 -23.27 9.49
CA GLU A 185 9.66 -23.89 10.66
C GLU A 185 8.14 -24.05 10.46
N SER A 186 7.56 -23.34 9.51
CA SER A 186 6.12 -23.39 9.23
C SER A 186 5.81 -23.06 7.78
N TRP A 187 4.63 -23.49 7.33
CA TRP A 187 4.09 -23.14 6.02
C TRP A 187 3.98 -21.62 5.79
N ASN A 188 3.57 -20.86 6.82
CA ASN A 188 3.44 -19.41 6.72
C ASN A 188 4.80 -18.73 6.53
N GLU A 189 5.85 -19.28 7.16
CA GLU A 189 7.22 -18.82 6.92
C GLU A 189 7.66 -19.12 5.48
N SER A 190 7.43 -20.35 4.98
CA SER A 190 7.73 -20.69 3.58
C SER A 190 7.02 -19.75 2.59
N LEU A 191 5.75 -19.43 2.85
CA LEU A 191 4.96 -18.48 2.05
C LEU A 191 5.56 -17.08 2.04
N MET A 192 5.86 -16.55 3.22
CA MET A 192 6.47 -15.22 3.37
C MET A 192 7.82 -15.15 2.64
N ARG A 193 8.67 -16.18 2.81
CA ARG A 193 10.01 -16.23 2.21
C ARG A 193 9.95 -16.37 0.68
N ALA A 194 9.03 -17.18 0.15
CA ALA A 194 8.82 -17.30 -1.29
C ALA A 194 8.32 -16.00 -1.91
N ASP A 195 7.35 -15.34 -1.27
CA ASP A 195 6.86 -14.02 -1.70
C ASP A 195 7.98 -12.97 -1.65
N PHE A 196 8.85 -13.01 -0.64
CA PHE A 196 10.00 -12.11 -0.56
C PHE A 196 10.98 -12.32 -1.72
N ALA A 197 11.32 -13.58 -2.02
CA ALA A 197 12.18 -13.91 -3.15
C ALA A 197 11.56 -13.45 -4.48
N GLN A 198 10.24 -13.57 -4.63
CA GLN A 198 9.52 -13.06 -5.81
C GLN A 198 9.64 -11.53 -5.93
N VAL A 199 9.42 -10.79 -4.84
CA VAL A 199 9.60 -9.32 -4.81
C VAL A 199 11.04 -8.94 -5.15
N TYR A 200 12.03 -9.68 -4.63
CA TYR A 200 13.44 -9.44 -4.94
C TYR A 200 13.75 -9.65 -6.42
N GLN A 201 13.28 -10.75 -7.02
CA GLN A 201 13.43 -11.04 -8.45
C GLN A 201 12.75 -9.99 -9.33
N LEU A 202 11.56 -9.51 -8.94
CA LEU A 202 10.88 -8.41 -9.64
C LEU A 202 11.66 -7.10 -9.51
N GLY A 203 12.29 -6.83 -8.37
CA GLY A 203 13.18 -5.68 -8.17
C GLY A 203 14.40 -5.72 -9.11
N GLU A 204 14.99 -6.90 -9.30
CA GLU A 204 16.07 -7.12 -10.27
C GLU A 204 15.61 -6.90 -11.71
N GLN A 205 14.43 -7.39 -12.07
CA GLN A 205 13.83 -7.16 -13.40
C GLN A 205 13.54 -5.67 -13.62
N ARG A 206 13.00 -4.99 -12.60
CA ARG A 206 12.73 -3.55 -12.59
C ARG A 206 14.01 -2.74 -12.81
N GLY A 207 15.14 -3.18 -12.26
CA GLY A 207 16.44 -2.54 -12.50
C GLY A 207 16.97 -2.68 -13.94
N ARG A 208 16.36 -3.55 -14.76
CA ARG A 208 16.78 -3.87 -16.13
C ARG A 208 15.80 -3.41 -17.21
N THR A 209 14.59 -3.01 -16.85
CA THR A 209 13.63 -2.47 -17.82
C THR A 209 14.05 -1.06 -18.29
N TYR A 210 13.65 -0.73 -19.51
CA TYR A 210 13.93 0.56 -20.17
C TYR A 210 12.67 1.40 -20.41
N THR A 211 11.49 0.91 -20.01
CA THR A 211 10.22 1.62 -20.25
C THR A 211 9.53 1.97 -18.95
N ASP A 212 8.98 3.18 -18.87
CA ASP A 212 8.27 3.67 -17.69
C ASP A 212 7.04 2.79 -17.36
N SER A 213 6.34 2.30 -18.40
CA SER A 213 5.16 1.44 -18.22
C SER A 213 5.50 0.08 -17.60
N GLU A 214 6.58 -0.57 -18.05
CA GLU A 214 7.02 -1.84 -17.47
C GLU A 214 7.60 -1.62 -16.07
N TYR A 215 8.30 -0.50 -15.86
CA TYR A 215 8.81 -0.11 -14.54
C TYR A 215 7.67 0.03 -13.52
N LEU A 216 6.62 0.78 -13.88
CA LEU A 216 5.43 0.94 -13.04
C LEU A 216 4.73 -0.38 -12.79
N GLN A 217 4.52 -1.20 -13.83
CA GLN A 217 3.88 -2.50 -13.71
C GLN A 217 4.62 -3.43 -12.75
N LEU A 218 5.95 -3.52 -12.86
CA LEU A 218 6.77 -4.33 -11.96
C LEU A 218 6.72 -3.78 -10.52
N THR A 219 6.69 -2.45 -10.38
CA THR A 219 6.59 -1.77 -9.08
C THR A 219 5.26 -2.08 -8.39
N GLU A 220 4.14 -2.03 -9.12
CA GLU A 220 2.82 -2.42 -8.61
C GLU A 220 2.77 -3.91 -8.23
N GLN A 221 3.33 -4.80 -9.06
CA GLN A 221 3.41 -6.24 -8.73
C GLN A 221 4.22 -6.50 -7.45
N MET A 222 5.34 -5.80 -7.27
CA MET A 222 6.13 -5.88 -6.03
C MET A 222 5.30 -5.45 -4.82
N HIS A 223 4.54 -4.36 -4.94
CA HIS A 223 3.64 -3.88 -3.86
C HIS A 223 2.58 -4.90 -3.51
N ASP A 224 1.88 -5.43 -4.51
CA ASP A 224 0.77 -6.37 -4.31
C ASP A 224 1.24 -7.63 -3.58
N ILE A 225 2.46 -8.09 -3.86
CA ILE A 225 3.06 -9.23 -3.18
C ILE A 225 3.51 -8.86 -1.76
N ALA A 226 4.11 -7.67 -1.58
CA ALA A 226 4.69 -7.22 -0.32
C ALA A 226 3.67 -6.76 0.73
N GLU A 227 2.58 -6.11 0.30
CA GLU A 227 1.61 -5.43 1.18
C GLU A 227 1.07 -6.34 2.30
N PRO A 228 0.66 -7.60 2.05
CA PRO A 228 0.15 -8.48 3.10
C PRO A 228 1.17 -8.84 4.17
N TRP A 229 2.47 -8.68 3.89
CA TRP A 229 3.57 -9.02 4.81
C TRP A 229 4.10 -7.76 5.51
N ALA A 230 4.35 -6.69 4.74
CA ALA A 230 4.97 -5.47 5.22
C ALA A 230 4.20 -4.80 6.38
N PHE A 231 2.87 -4.94 6.41
CA PHE A 231 2.00 -4.35 7.44
C PHE A 231 1.59 -5.29 8.57
N ARG A 232 2.08 -6.54 8.60
CA ARG A 232 1.76 -7.44 9.72
C ARG A 232 2.46 -6.99 10.99
N ASP A 233 1.74 -7.10 12.10
CA ASP A 233 2.23 -6.81 13.45
C ASP A 233 2.63 -8.09 14.20
N ASP A 234 3.19 -9.05 13.47
CA ASP A 234 3.65 -10.32 14.01
C ASP A 234 5.11 -10.62 13.60
N ALA A 235 5.61 -11.77 14.03
CA ALA A 235 6.98 -12.20 13.74
C ALA A 235 7.28 -12.26 12.23
N LEU A 236 6.31 -12.65 11.40
CA LEU A 236 6.49 -12.73 9.95
C LEU A 236 6.59 -11.33 9.31
N GLY A 237 5.77 -10.37 9.77
CA GLY A 237 5.90 -8.98 9.32
C GLY A 237 7.21 -8.34 9.75
N LEU A 238 7.69 -8.65 10.95
CA LEU A 238 9.00 -8.19 11.41
C LEU A 238 10.13 -8.79 10.57
N ALA A 239 10.11 -10.10 10.33
CA ALA A 239 11.09 -10.78 9.48
C ALA A 239 11.09 -10.22 8.06
N TRP A 240 9.92 -9.94 7.47
CA TRP A 240 9.82 -9.27 6.17
C TRP A 240 10.56 -7.93 6.15
N ARG A 241 10.31 -7.06 7.14
CA ARG A 241 10.95 -5.73 7.24
C ARG A 241 12.46 -5.82 7.44
N ASP A 242 12.92 -6.79 8.24
CA ASP A 242 14.34 -7.06 8.46
C ASP A 242 15.01 -7.52 7.15
N MET A 243 14.37 -8.44 6.41
CA MET A 243 14.82 -8.90 5.10
C MET A 243 14.87 -7.76 4.07
N SER A 244 13.85 -6.90 4.00
CA SER A 244 13.84 -5.73 3.11
C SER A 244 15.01 -4.79 3.39
N THR A 245 15.29 -4.54 4.67
CA THR A 245 16.42 -3.69 5.11
C THR A 245 17.77 -4.27 4.66
N LEU A 246 17.94 -5.59 4.75
CA LEU A 246 19.17 -6.27 4.34
C LEU A 246 19.33 -6.36 2.81
N ALA A 247 18.22 -6.49 2.08
CA ALA A 247 18.20 -6.58 0.63
C ALA A 247 18.53 -5.25 -0.06
N GLU A 248 17.95 -4.14 0.41
CA GLU A 248 18.06 -2.83 -0.25
C GLU A 248 19.50 -2.28 -0.25
N ALA A 249 20.22 -2.48 0.84
CA ALA A 249 21.50 -1.81 0.97
C ALA A 249 22.60 -2.50 0.16
N SER A 250 23.35 -1.66 -0.56
CA SER A 250 24.58 -2.01 -1.25
C SER A 250 25.71 -2.15 -0.24
N TYR A 251 25.62 -3.17 0.60
CA TYR A 251 26.64 -3.49 1.58
C TYR A 251 27.85 -4.15 0.92
N SER A 252 29.05 -3.70 1.25
CA SER A 252 30.22 -4.59 1.24
C SER A 252 30.02 -5.73 2.26
N ASP A 253 30.74 -6.84 2.12
CA ASP A 253 30.62 -8.00 3.03
C ASP A 253 30.69 -7.58 4.51
N SER A 254 31.62 -6.68 4.87
CA SER A 254 31.75 -6.18 6.25
C SER A 254 30.63 -5.26 6.72
N GLU A 255 29.96 -4.54 5.81
CA GLU A 255 28.82 -3.70 6.17
C GLU A 255 27.53 -4.54 6.31
N TYR A 256 27.46 -5.67 5.61
CA TYR A 256 26.35 -6.62 5.74
C TYR A 256 26.35 -7.24 7.14
N ASP A 257 27.51 -7.72 7.61
CA ASP A 257 27.66 -8.26 8.95
C ASP A 257 27.26 -7.25 10.04
N TYR A 258 27.63 -5.97 9.86
CA TYR A 258 27.23 -4.89 10.77
C TYR A 258 25.72 -4.63 10.75
N ALA A 259 25.09 -4.68 9.57
CA ALA A 259 23.64 -4.51 9.45
C ALA A 259 22.88 -5.66 10.13
N VAL A 260 23.37 -6.90 9.96
CA VAL A 260 22.85 -8.09 10.64
C VAL A 260 22.96 -7.91 12.16
N GLU A 261 24.15 -7.58 12.67
CA GLU A 261 24.38 -7.37 14.11
C GLU A 261 23.44 -6.29 14.69
N ARG A 262 23.23 -5.19 13.95
CA ARG A 262 22.34 -4.11 14.39
C ARG A 262 20.86 -4.53 14.46
N ILE A 263 20.42 -5.45 13.61
CA ILE A 263 19.06 -6.01 13.67
C ILE A 263 18.97 -7.03 14.83
N GLU A 264 19.97 -7.89 14.99
CA GLU A 264 20.05 -8.85 16.10
C GLU A 264 19.98 -8.17 17.47
N GLN A 265 20.68 -7.05 17.65
CA GLN A 265 20.64 -6.26 18.89
C GLN A 265 19.25 -5.69 19.23
N ARG A 266 18.31 -5.66 18.28
CA ARG A 266 16.91 -5.22 18.52
C ARG A 266 15.98 -6.38 18.83
N LEU A 267 16.44 -7.63 18.73
CA LEU A 267 15.65 -8.79 19.07
C LEU A 267 15.48 -8.87 20.61
N PRO A 268 14.29 -9.21 21.10
CA PRO A 268 14.10 -9.45 22.54
C PRO A 268 15.01 -10.60 23.00
N GLU A 269 15.72 -10.42 24.12
CA GLU A 269 16.71 -11.40 24.65
C GLU A 269 16.15 -12.80 24.93
N ASN A 270 14.83 -12.99 24.92
CA ASN A 270 14.17 -14.27 25.24
C ASN A 270 13.27 -14.79 24.10
N ASP A 271 13.46 -14.32 22.86
CA ASP A 271 12.66 -14.74 21.71
C ASP A 271 13.45 -15.65 20.74
N ASP A 272 13.75 -16.87 21.20
CA ASP A 272 14.52 -17.87 20.44
C ASP A 272 13.90 -18.19 19.07
N ALA A 273 12.57 -18.20 18.99
CA ALA A 273 11.86 -18.47 17.74
C ALA A 273 12.14 -17.36 16.71
N ARG A 274 12.10 -16.10 17.14
CA ARG A 274 12.43 -14.96 16.30
C ARG A 274 13.90 -14.94 15.91
N ALA A 275 14.82 -15.26 16.83
CA ALA A 275 16.25 -15.34 16.52
C ALA A 275 16.53 -16.41 15.44
N ARG A 276 15.90 -17.59 15.55
CA ARG A 276 16.01 -18.64 14.52
C ARG A 276 15.43 -18.21 13.17
N MET A 277 14.27 -17.57 13.16
CA MET A 277 13.66 -17.03 11.93
C MET A 277 14.57 -15.98 11.28
N PHE A 278 15.12 -15.06 12.07
CA PHE A 278 16.03 -14.03 11.59
C PHE A 278 17.31 -14.62 10.96
N GLY A 279 17.90 -15.65 11.58
CA GLY A 279 19.04 -16.36 11.00
C GLY A 279 18.74 -16.96 9.63
N ARG A 280 17.56 -17.59 9.47
CA ARG A 280 17.12 -18.16 8.19
C ARG A 280 16.80 -17.10 7.14
N SER A 281 16.22 -15.99 7.55
CA SER A 281 15.98 -14.82 6.70
C SER A 281 17.29 -14.23 6.19
N THR A 282 18.32 -14.14 7.05
CA THR A 282 19.66 -13.67 6.68
C THR A 282 20.30 -14.62 5.65
N ASP A 283 20.25 -15.93 5.90
CA ASP A 283 20.72 -16.96 4.96
C ASP A 283 20.08 -16.80 3.57
N GLN A 284 18.77 -16.54 3.51
CA GLN A 284 18.06 -16.31 2.25
C GLN A 284 18.53 -15.04 1.55
N ILE A 285 18.74 -13.94 2.27
CA ILE A 285 19.23 -12.70 1.64
C ILE A 285 20.63 -12.89 1.07
N GLN A 286 21.52 -13.61 1.77
CA GLN A 286 22.84 -13.94 1.25
C GLN A 286 22.75 -14.75 -0.05
N GLU A 287 21.87 -15.76 -0.09
CA GLU A 287 21.60 -16.54 -1.30
C GLU A 287 21.10 -15.66 -2.46
N LEU A 288 20.08 -14.83 -2.22
CA LEU A 288 19.50 -13.96 -3.25
C LEU A 288 20.50 -12.94 -3.79
N LYS A 289 21.42 -12.45 -2.96
CA LYS A 289 22.50 -11.52 -3.35
C LYS A 289 23.70 -12.24 -3.97
N GLY A 290 23.75 -13.57 -3.94
CA GLY A 290 24.91 -14.35 -4.37
C GLY A 290 26.16 -14.12 -3.51
N ILE A 291 25.99 -13.70 -2.26
CA ILE A 291 27.09 -13.50 -1.31
C ILE A 291 27.52 -14.89 -0.83
N ALA A 292 28.79 -15.24 -1.08
CA ALA A 292 29.33 -16.49 -0.59
C ALA A 292 29.27 -16.51 0.94
N ARG A 293 28.76 -17.59 1.54
CA ARG A 293 28.81 -17.79 2.99
C ARG A 293 30.27 -17.72 3.45
N SER A 294 30.67 -16.60 4.03
CA SER A 294 31.89 -16.55 4.84
C SER A 294 31.64 -17.48 6.03
N TYR A 295 32.22 -18.67 5.99
CA TYR A 295 32.32 -19.51 7.17
C TYR A 295 33.00 -18.68 8.26
N PHE A 296 32.24 -18.23 9.26
CA PHE A 296 32.70 -17.31 10.30
C PHE A 296 34.04 -17.74 10.91
N SER A 297 35.02 -16.85 10.81
CA SER A 297 36.08 -16.68 11.80
C SER A 297 35.71 -15.44 12.61
N HIS A 298 35.22 -15.61 13.83
CA HIS A 298 34.98 -14.52 14.77
C HIS A 298 36.28 -13.77 15.07
N ASP A 299 36.44 -12.55 14.54
CA ASP A 299 37.42 -11.60 15.06
C ASP A 299 36.68 -10.32 15.51
N ALA A 300 36.36 -10.29 16.80
CA ALA A 300 35.54 -9.28 17.46
C ALA A 300 36.30 -7.97 17.78
N SER A 301 37.36 -7.64 17.05
CA SER A 301 38.30 -6.57 17.42
C SER A 301 38.19 -5.26 16.63
N ARG A 302 37.24 -5.13 15.68
CA ARG A 302 37.16 -3.92 14.84
C ARG A 302 36.27 -2.83 15.42
N THR A 303 36.88 -1.67 15.65
CA THR A 303 36.21 -0.42 16.00
C THR A 303 35.47 0.14 14.77
N PRO A 304 34.22 0.65 14.90
CA PRO A 304 33.42 1.01 13.74
C PRO A 304 33.91 2.29 13.04
N PRO A 305 34.01 2.32 11.70
CA PRO A 305 34.10 3.56 10.96
C PRO A 305 32.73 4.26 10.97
N GLN A 306 32.73 5.58 11.15
CA GLN A 306 31.53 6.39 10.97
C GLN A 306 31.19 6.47 9.48
N VAL A 307 30.08 5.85 9.06
CA VAL A 307 29.59 5.94 7.68
C VAL A 307 28.35 6.83 7.63
N ALA A 308 28.47 7.88 6.81
CA ALA A 308 27.45 8.85 6.47
C ALA A 308 26.38 8.22 5.55
N SER A 309 25.46 7.42 6.11
CA SER A 309 24.42 6.72 5.33
C SER A 309 22.98 7.14 5.68
N THR A 310 22.76 8.43 5.93
CA THR A 310 21.41 9.02 5.96
C THR A 310 21.32 10.31 5.16
N ALA A 311 22.46 10.90 4.77
CA ALA A 311 22.50 12.16 4.06
C ALA A 311 22.02 12.03 2.61
N PHE A 312 22.26 10.93 1.89
CA PHE A 312 21.92 10.84 0.47
C PHE A 312 20.41 10.61 0.23
N ALA A 313 19.78 9.73 1.01
CA ALA A 313 18.33 9.54 1.00
C ALA A 313 17.59 10.81 1.50
N ALA A 314 18.04 11.39 2.62
CA ALA A 314 17.46 12.63 3.14
C ALA A 314 17.65 13.82 2.19
N THR A 315 18.78 13.92 1.48
CA THR A 315 19.03 15.01 0.52
C THR A 315 18.11 14.90 -0.69
N ARG A 316 17.82 13.70 -1.20
CA ARG A 316 16.92 13.51 -2.35
C ARG A 316 15.45 13.76 -1.99
N THR A 317 15.00 13.35 -0.80
CA THR A 317 13.66 13.69 -0.28
C THR A 317 13.53 15.20 0.02
N THR A 318 14.61 15.86 0.41
CA THR A 318 14.63 17.32 0.67
C THR A 318 14.68 18.12 -0.63
N GLU A 319 15.36 17.63 -1.67
CA GLU A 319 15.44 18.27 -2.99
C GLU A 319 14.10 18.22 -3.74
N LEU A 320 13.33 17.13 -3.58
CA LEU A 320 11.95 17.03 -4.09
C LEU A 320 10.96 17.90 -3.29
N ARG A 321 11.14 18.06 -1.97
CA ARG A 321 10.42 19.07 -1.16
C ARG A 321 10.72 20.52 -1.58
N GLN A 322 11.91 20.79 -2.14
CA GLN A 322 12.35 22.14 -2.46
C GLN A 322 12.02 22.57 -3.90
N ARG A 323 11.79 21.64 -4.84
CA ARG A 323 11.57 21.95 -6.26
C ARG A 323 10.12 21.93 -6.75
N GLY A 324 9.13 21.72 -5.87
CA GLY A 324 7.72 21.72 -6.27
C GLY A 324 6.76 22.18 -5.18
N ARG A 325 6.71 23.51 -4.94
CA ARG A 325 5.70 24.23 -4.15
C ARG A 325 5.55 23.82 -2.66
N ARG A 326 4.96 24.75 -1.89
CA ARG A 326 4.85 24.71 -0.42
C ARG A 326 4.25 23.39 0.08
N PRO A 327 4.61 22.95 1.30
CA PRO A 327 3.93 21.82 1.94
C PRO A 327 2.41 22.02 1.87
N ILE A 328 1.67 20.98 1.49
CA ILE A 328 0.22 20.92 1.67
C ILE A 328 -0.02 21.02 3.19
N PRO A 329 -0.63 22.10 3.69
CA PRO A 329 -0.81 22.30 5.13
C PRO A 329 -2.03 21.53 5.63
N GLY A 330 -1.79 20.53 6.47
CA GLY A 330 -2.79 19.87 7.32
C GLY A 330 -2.09 18.73 8.06
N HIS A 331 -1.45 18.89 9.20
CA HIS A 331 -1.89 19.61 10.39
C HIS A 331 -0.70 20.21 11.17
N ALA A 332 -0.59 21.53 11.13
CA ALA A 332 -0.19 22.39 12.24
C ALA A 332 -0.86 23.76 11.98
N PHE A 333 -1.17 24.52 13.03
CA PHE A 333 -1.84 25.84 13.03
C PHE A 333 -3.37 25.86 13.13
N ALA A 334 -3.89 25.31 14.23
CA ALA A 334 -4.95 25.99 14.95
C ALA A 334 -4.35 27.25 15.60
N GLY A 335 -4.61 28.42 15.01
CA GLY A 335 -4.18 29.70 15.56
C GLY A 335 -4.14 30.82 14.54
N LEU A 336 -5.31 31.30 14.09
CA LEU A 336 -5.67 32.71 13.88
C LEU A 336 -6.99 32.82 13.12
N VAL A 337 -8.08 32.74 13.88
CA VAL A 337 -9.30 33.47 13.59
C VAL A 337 -9.19 34.83 14.30
N GLY A 338 -9.45 35.92 13.58
CA GLY A 338 -9.82 37.22 14.16
C GLY A 338 -8.84 38.36 13.87
N GLY A 339 -9.26 39.32 13.05
CA GLY A 339 -8.50 40.56 12.82
C GLY A 339 -9.00 41.38 11.64
N ARG A 340 -10.25 41.87 11.73
CA ARG A 340 -10.82 42.90 10.86
C ARG A 340 -10.65 44.24 11.58
N GLU A 341 -9.81 45.13 11.06
CA GLU A 341 -9.71 46.59 11.35
C GLU A 341 -8.93 47.14 10.13
N GLN A 342 -9.51 47.91 9.20
CA GLN A 342 -9.98 49.30 9.27
C GLN A 342 -8.85 50.31 9.63
N GLU A 343 -8.83 51.43 8.89
CA GLU A 343 -7.86 52.56 8.90
C GLU A 343 -6.67 52.43 7.93
N GLY A 344 -6.34 53.41 7.08
CA GLY A 344 -6.88 54.74 6.87
C GLY A 344 -6.26 55.36 5.60
N LEU A 345 -7.10 56.07 4.85
CA LEU A 345 -6.69 57.14 3.95
C LEU A 345 -6.11 58.28 4.79
N GLU A 346 -4.91 58.75 4.46
CA GLU A 346 -4.49 60.17 4.42
C GLU A 346 -2.97 60.27 4.26
N ARG A 347 -2.50 60.62 3.05
CA ARG A 347 -1.92 61.94 2.73
C ARG A 347 -1.51 62.01 1.27
#